data_AF-A0A842RAY2-F1
#
_entry.id   AF-A0A842RAY2-F1
#
_cell.length_a   1.000
_cell.length_b   1.000
_cell.length_c   1.000
_cell.angle_alpha   90.00
_cell.angle_beta   90.00
_cell.angle_gamma   90.00
#
_symmetry.space_group_name_H-M   'P 1'
#
loop_
_entity.id
_entity.type
_entity.pdbx_description
1 polymer ?
#
loop_
_entity_poly.entity_id
_entity_poly.type
_entity_poly.pdbx_seq_one_letter_code
_entity_poly.pdbx_strand_id
1 'polypeptide(L)'
;MGAFICSISPRDWPIAVTKGVYGNKYKKRNSNKPLRDVQQLSIIRDLTAMRKGDLLFFHVIDEKTVHGVYRVTEEPFFDETIIWKDKYELFPYRFTFEPHPKYFSLCEYDANIEVHSLYEIIDKGEIQSLVTLEFERNIERRSVRRIIENDAKKMLNLLLRDFRKRQQKEKIAFKPYKPPKKVALLKNKIYRVGEIENAVKAIIMHELAEKESIFKKQVSLEGKCEFANEFFVAPTTRKAIDVFAFNKEKYAIIECKTKTMKVEGLKQTLYYQDLIGQRNWFDDSKKSIVVLVAKKFHSKVIEYTRQLNKTKQAEIKLIKYIPQENKKWADFINETPKI
;
A
#
# COMPACT_ATOMS: atom_id res chain seq x y z
N MET A 1 4.90 -12.21 -3.58
CA MET A 1 3.86 -12.25 -2.54
C MET A 1 4.02 -10.99 -1.73
N GLY A 2 3.02 -10.13 -1.72
CA GLY A 2 2.95 -8.96 -0.85
C GLY A 2 2.31 -9.31 0.50
N ALA A 3 2.27 -8.33 1.39
CA ALA A 3 1.57 -8.42 2.66
C ALA A 3 0.86 -7.09 2.97
N PHE A 4 -0.24 -7.16 3.71
CA PHE A 4 -1.02 -5.99 4.08
C PHE A 4 -1.51 -6.08 5.52
N ILE A 5 -1.63 -4.92 6.16
CA ILE A 5 -2.41 -4.76 7.39
C ILE A 5 -3.67 -3.92 7.11
N CYS A 6 -4.82 -4.43 7.54
CA CYS A 6 -6.12 -3.85 7.27
C CYS A 6 -6.81 -3.48 8.59
N SER A 7 -7.12 -2.21 8.79
CA SER A 7 -7.87 -1.74 9.94
C SER A 7 -9.36 -1.99 9.76
N ILE A 8 -10.01 -2.52 10.80
CA ILE A 8 -11.44 -2.84 10.84
C ILE A 8 -12.01 -2.52 12.23
N SER A 9 -13.30 -2.20 12.28
CA SER A 9 -13.99 -1.99 13.56
C SER A 9 -14.26 -3.33 14.26
N PRO A 10 -14.31 -3.38 15.61
CA PRO A 10 -14.73 -4.58 16.33
C PRO A 10 -16.13 -5.06 15.92
N ARG A 11 -17.03 -4.13 15.61
CA ARG A 11 -18.39 -4.41 15.14
C ARG A 11 -18.39 -5.23 13.84
N ASP A 12 -17.50 -4.88 12.90
CA ASP A 12 -17.50 -5.45 11.56
C ASP A 12 -16.59 -6.70 11.45
N TRP A 13 -15.65 -6.89 12.39
CA TRP A 13 -14.67 -7.97 12.40
C TRP A 13 -15.29 -9.37 12.40
N PRO A 14 -16.24 -9.73 13.29
CA PRO A 14 -16.83 -11.07 13.32
C PRO A 14 -17.47 -11.47 11.99
N ILE A 15 -18.12 -10.52 11.31
CA ILE A 15 -18.72 -10.75 9.99
C ILE A 15 -17.63 -10.94 8.94
N ALA A 16 -16.62 -10.05 8.92
CA ALA A 16 -15.53 -10.10 7.95
C ALA A 16 -14.75 -11.42 8.02
N VAL A 17 -14.38 -11.87 9.22
CA VAL A 17 -13.61 -13.09 9.43
C VAL A 17 -14.43 -14.34 9.12
N THR A 18 -15.70 -14.38 9.53
CA THR A 18 -16.62 -15.48 9.20
C THR A 18 -16.84 -15.58 7.69
N LYS A 19 -17.01 -14.45 7.01
CA LYS A 19 -17.31 -14.40 5.58
C LYS A 19 -16.07 -14.39 4.68
N GLY A 20 -14.86 -14.26 5.23
CA GLY A 20 -13.65 -14.12 4.41
C GLY A 20 -13.70 -12.95 3.44
N VAL A 21 -14.24 -11.81 3.89
CA VAL A 21 -14.41 -10.61 3.05
C VAL A 21 -14.11 -9.35 3.84
N TYR A 22 -13.30 -8.48 3.27
CA TYR A 22 -13.06 -7.14 3.79
C TYR A 22 -13.75 -6.13 2.88
N GLY A 23 -14.30 -5.07 3.46
CA GLY A 23 -14.87 -3.95 2.74
C GLY A 23 -14.37 -2.61 3.28
N ASN A 24 -14.14 -1.66 2.39
CA ASN A 24 -13.74 -0.29 2.76
C ASN A 24 -14.82 0.73 2.42
N LYS A 25 -14.84 1.83 3.18
CA LYS A 25 -15.85 2.90 3.14
C LYS A 25 -15.98 3.54 1.75
N TYR A 26 -17.21 3.88 1.37
CA TYR A 26 -17.55 4.70 0.22
C TYR A 26 -18.19 6.03 0.64
N LYS A 27 -18.85 6.07 1.80
CA LYS A 27 -19.56 7.21 2.36
C LYS A 27 -18.83 7.79 3.57
N LYS A 28 -19.20 9.03 3.90
CA LYS A 28 -18.75 9.70 5.13
C LYS A 28 -19.41 9.02 6.33
N ARG A 29 -18.71 9.02 7.47
CA ARG A 29 -19.21 8.46 8.73
C ARG A 29 -20.59 9.03 9.05
N ASN A 30 -21.55 8.16 9.35
CA ASN A 30 -22.93 8.50 9.74
C ASN A 30 -23.66 9.38 8.71
N SER A 31 -23.36 9.22 7.42
CA SER A 31 -23.95 10.02 6.36
C SER A 31 -24.15 9.22 5.08
N ASN A 32 -25.16 9.58 4.28
CA ASN A 32 -25.32 9.05 2.92
C ASN A 32 -24.44 9.74 1.89
N LYS A 33 -23.66 10.77 2.28
CA LYS A 33 -22.79 11.50 1.36
C LYS A 33 -21.56 10.65 1.01
N PRO A 34 -21.21 10.49 -0.28
CA PRO A 34 -19.99 9.80 -0.68
C PRO A 34 -18.74 10.54 -0.17
N LEU A 35 -17.66 9.80 -0.04
CA LEU A 35 -16.32 10.35 0.16
C LEU A 35 -15.90 11.19 -1.05
N ARG A 36 -15.00 12.15 -0.84
CA ARG A 36 -14.44 12.93 -1.95
C ARG A 36 -13.60 12.03 -2.85
N ASP A 37 -13.50 12.36 -4.14
CA ASP A 37 -12.74 11.58 -5.13
C ASP A 37 -11.30 11.28 -4.68
N VAL A 38 -10.62 12.27 -4.08
CA VAL A 38 -9.26 12.08 -3.53
C VAL A 38 -9.20 10.94 -2.52
N GLN A 39 -10.21 10.83 -1.65
CA GLN A 39 -10.31 9.80 -0.62
C GLN A 39 -10.69 8.43 -1.22
N GLN A 40 -11.60 8.41 -2.20
CA GLN A 40 -11.96 7.17 -2.90
C GLN A 40 -10.76 6.62 -3.68
N LEU A 41 -10.02 7.47 -4.40
CA LEU A 41 -8.81 7.09 -5.13
C LEU A 41 -7.66 6.69 -4.20
N SER A 42 -7.59 7.26 -2.99
CA SER A 42 -6.66 6.81 -1.94
C SER A 42 -6.95 5.37 -1.52
N ILE A 43 -8.23 5.02 -1.32
CA ILE A 43 -8.66 3.63 -1.02
C ILE A 43 -8.32 2.69 -2.18
N ILE A 44 -8.57 3.12 -3.42
CA ILE A 44 -8.25 2.34 -4.62
C ILE A 44 -6.73 2.11 -4.73
N ARG A 45 -5.92 3.15 -4.51
CA ARG A 45 -4.44 3.07 -4.49
C ARG A 45 -3.95 2.04 -3.48
N ASP A 46 -4.53 2.02 -2.29
CA ASP A 46 -4.11 1.14 -1.20
C ASP A 46 -4.45 -0.34 -1.47
N LEU A 47 -5.51 -0.60 -2.23
CA LEU A 47 -6.00 -1.95 -2.51
C LEU A 47 -5.50 -2.53 -3.83
N THR A 48 -5.39 -1.74 -4.90
CA THR A 48 -5.18 -2.23 -6.29
C THR A 48 -3.88 -3.02 -6.52
N ALA A 49 -2.91 -2.93 -5.59
CA ALA A 49 -1.67 -3.70 -5.61
C ALA A 49 -1.81 -5.13 -5.05
N MET A 50 -2.95 -5.46 -4.46
CA MET A 50 -3.19 -6.76 -3.83
C MET A 50 -3.37 -7.84 -4.90
N ARG A 51 -2.74 -9.00 -4.69
CA ARG A 51 -2.83 -10.17 -5.57
C ARG A 51 -3.20 -11.42 -4.78
N LYS A 52 -3.75 -12.41 -5.49
CA LYS A 52 -4.05 -13.72 -4.92
C LYS A 52 -2.80 -14.31 -4.24
N GLY A 53 -2.98 -14.77 -3.00
CA GLY A 53 -1.93 -15.33 -2.17
C GLY A 53 -1.18 -14.33 -1.31
N ASP A 54 -1.39 -13.02 -1.47
CA ASP A 54 -0.79 -12.02 -0.58
C ASP A 54 -1.25 -12.22 0.88
N LEU A 55 -0.36 -11.95 1.84
CA LEU A 55 -0.63 -12.14 3.27
C LEU A 55 -1.44 -10.98 3.83
N LEU A 56 -2.29 -11.29 4.81
CA LEU A 56 -3.18 -10.33 5.44
C LEU A 56 -3.14 -10.44 6.96
N PHE A 57 -3.06 -9.28 7.58
CA PHE A 57 -3.24 -9.05 9.00
C PHE A 57 -4.38 -8.03 9.20
N PHE A 58 -5.12 -8.15 10.30
CA PHE A 58 -6.24 -7.26 10.60
C PHE A 58 -6.03 -6.56 11.93
N HIS A 59 -5.99 -5.23 11.91
CA HIS A 59 -5.97 -4.41 13.12
C HIS A 59 -7.42 -4.12 13.53
N VAL A 60 -7.86 -4.71 14.64
CA VAL A 60 -9.19 -4.44 15.22
C VAL A 60 -9.06 -3.25 16.15
N ILE A 61 -9.54 -2.10 15.69
CA ILE A 61 -9.07 -0.78 16.12
C ILE A 61 -9.33 -0.50 17.60
N ASP A 62 -10.57 -0.66 18.06
CA ASP A 62 -10.93 -0.30 19.44
C ASP A 62 -10.52 -1.39 20.44
N GLU A 63 -10.31 -2.62 19.98
CA GLU A 63 -9.75 -3.72 20.78
C GLU A 63 -8.23 -3.64 20.89
N LYS A 64 -7.57 -2.82 20.05
CA LYS A 64 -6.12 -2.67 19.98
C LYS A 64 -5.42 -4.02 19.80
N THR A 65 -5.95 -4.84 18.91
CA THR A 65 -5.42 -6.17 18.58
C THR A 65 -5.07 -6.28 17.11
N VAL A 66 -4.11 -7.14 16.79
CA VAL A 66 -3.79 -7.55 15.42
C VAL A 66 -4.04 -9.04 15.27
N HIS A 67 -4.88 -9.40 14.32
CA HIS A 67 -5.34 -10.76 14.01
C HIS A 67 -4.72 -11.25 12.70
N GLY A 68 -4.59 -12.56 12.53
CA GLY A 68 -3.98 -13.16 11.35
C GLY A 68 -3.62 -14.65 11.55
N VAL A 69 -3.06 -15.33 10.55
CA VAL A 69 -2.59 -14.82 9.25
C VAL A 69 -3.47 -15.35 8.12
N TYR A 70 -4.07 -14.45 7.34
CA TYR A 70 -4.93 -14.82 6.21
C TYR A 70 -4.18 -14.65 4.88
N ARG A 71 -4.76 -15.18 3.80
CA ARG A 71 -4.30 -14.94 2.42
C ARG A 71 -5.43 -14.43 1.54
N VAL A 72 -5.10 -13.53 0.63
CA VAL A 72 -6.03 -13.01 -0.39
C VAL A 72 -6.43 -14.14 -1.34
N THR A 73 -7.71 -14.28 -1.64
CA THR A 73 -8.21 -15.31 -2.56
C THR A 73 -8.42 -14.79 -3.98
N GLU A 74 -8.80 -13.53 -4.14
CA GLU A 74 -9.08 -12.88 -5.43
C GLU A 74 -8.60 -11.43 -5.45
N GLU A 75 -8.42 -10.87 -6.66
CA GLU A 75 -8.08 -9.45 -6.82
C GLU A 75 -9.18 -8.55 -6.25
N PRO A 76 -8.85 -7.38 -5.68
CA PRO A 76 -9.86 -6.46 -5.17
C PRO A 76 -10.86 -6.03 -6.24
N PHE A 77 -12.10 -5.85 -5.82
CA PHE A 77 -13.24 -5.54 -6.68
C PHE A 77 -14.17 -4.53 -6.02
N PHE A 78 -15.12 -4.04 -6.81
CA PHE A 78 -16.20 -3.17 -6.38
C PHE A 78 -17.53 -3.92 -6.43
N ASP A 79 -18.22 -3.98 -5.29
CA ASP A 79 -19.45 -4.75 -5.12
C ASP A 79 -20.35 -4.13 -4.04
N GLU A 80 -21.61 -3.93 -4.37
CA GLU A 80 -22.60 -3.23 -3.53
C GLU A 80 -23.53 -4.19 -2.77
N THR A 81 -23.32 -5.51 -2.89
CA THR A 81 -24.12 -6.53 -2.19
C THR A 81 -24.09 -6.30 -0.68
N ILE A 82 -25.24 -6.31 0.00
CA ILE A 82 -25.30 -6.08 1.45
C ILE A 82 -24.68 -7.28 2.20
N ILE A 83 -23.57 -7.05 2.89
CA ILE A 83 -22.89 -8.03 3.76
C ILE A 83 -23.03 -7.61 5.23
N TRP A 84 -22.73 -6.35 5.51
CA TRP A 84 -22.91 -5.72 6.81
C TRP A 84 -24.27 -5.01 6.86
N LYS A 85 -25.00 -5.16 7.97
CA LYS A 85 -26.26 -4.45 8.21
C LYS A 85 -25.99 -3.02 8.72
N ASP A 86 -25.25 -2.23 7.96
CA ASP A 86 -25.00 -0.81 8.28
C ASP A 86 -26.03 0.08 7.57
N LYS A 87 -26.58 1.06 8.30
CA LYS A 87 -27.63 1.96 7.80
C LYS A 87 -27.15 2.86 6.66
N TYR A 88 -25.87 3.22 6.67
CA TYR A 88 -25.32 4.20 5.75
C TYR A 88 -24.38 3.55 4.75
N GLU A 89 -23.57 2.59 5.16
CA GLU A 89 -22.43 2.11 4.38
C GLU A 89 -22.59 0.67 3.86
N LEU A 90 -22.19 0.43 2.61
CA LEU A 90 -22.16 -0.91 2.02
C LEU A 90 -20.75 -1.51 2.03
N PHE A 91 -19.73 -0.67 2.23
CA PHE A 91 -18.32 -1.04 2.16
C PHE A 91 -17.96 -1.69 0.81
N PRO A 92 -18.13 -0.99 -0.32
CA PRO A 92 -18.13 -1.63 -1.63
C PRO A 92 -16.74 -1.91 -2.21
N TYR A 93 -15.68 -1.28 -1.67
CA TYR A 93 -14.31 -1.60 -2.08
C TYR A 93 -13.83 -2.83 -1.33
N ARG A 94 -13.85 -3.99 -1.99
CA ARG A 94 -13.71 -5.28 -1.34
C ARG A 94 -12.53 -6.08 -1.84
N PHE A 95 -12.11 -7.02 -1.00
CA PHE A 95 -11.35 -8.20 -1.41
C PHE A 95 -11.81 -9.38 -0.55
N THR A 96 -11.62 -10.58 -1.09
CA THR A 96 -11.88 -11.83 -0.34
C THR A 96 -10.58 -12.44 0.15
N PHE A 97 -10.68 -13.15 1.26
CA PHE A 97 -9.55 -13.79 1.91
C PHE A 97 -9.96 -15.09 2.58
N GLU A 98 -8.99 -15.92 2.89
CA GLU A 98 -9.19 -17.17 3.62
C GLU A 98 -8.03 -17.42 4.60
N PRO A 99 -8.22 -18.30 5.61
CA PRO A 99 -7.15 -18.74 6.48
C PRO A 99 -5.91 -19.19 5.71
N HIS A 100 -4.72 -18.76 6.13
CA HIS A 100 -3.50 -19.26 5.50
C HIS A 100 -3.31 -20.75 5.82
N PRO A 101 -3.10 -21.64 4.82
CA PRO A 101 -3.13 -23.09 5.04
C PRO A 101 -2.05 -23.58 6.02
N LYS A 102 -0.87 -22.95 6.02
CA LYS A 102 0.20 -23.30 6.96
C LYS A 102 -0.02 -22.82 8.40
N TYR A 103 -0.89 -21.82 8.58
CA TYR A 103 -1.14 -21.16 9.86
C TYR A 103 -2.63 -21.22 10.21
N PHE A 104 -3.30 -22.28 9.75
CA PHE A 104 -4.75 -22.41 9.83
C PHE A 104 -5.25 -22.33 11.28
N SER A 105 -4.52 -22.93 12.23
CA SER A 105 -4.85 -22.87 13.66
C SER A 105 -4.87 -21.46 14.22
N LEU A 106 -3.98 -20.56 13.78
CA LEU A 106 -4.01 -19.16 14.21
C LEU A 106 -5.32 -18.49 13.78
N CYS A 107 -5.82 -18.82 12.59
CA CYS A 107 -7.04 -18.23 12.06
C CYS A 107 -8.31 -18.88 12.65
N GLU A 108 -8.28 -20.20 12.82
CA GLU A 108 -9.42 -20.99 13.30
C GLU A 108 -9.84 -20.53 14.70
N TYR A 109 -8.87 -20.16 15.55
CA TYR A 109 -9.12 -19.68 16.92
C TYR A 109 -8.95 -18.17 17.08
N ASP A 110 -9.01 -17.40 15.99
CA ASP A 110 -8.86 -15.93 15.97
C ASP A 110 -7.69 -15.41 16.82
N ALA A 111 -6.54 -16.05 16.67
CA ALA A 111 -5.34 -15.70 17.41
C ALA A 111 -4.93 -14.27 17.10
N ASN A 112 -4.50 -13.56 18.14
CA ASN A 112 -4.15 -12.16 18.02
C ASN A 112 -2.99 -11.77 18.92
N ILE A 113 -2.38 -10.64 18.59
CA ILE A 113 -1.41 -9.95 19.45
C ILE A 113 -1.98 -8.60 19.88
N GLU A 114 -1.46 -8.07 20.98
CA GLU A 114 -1.71 -6.66 21.32
C GLU A 114 -0.96 -5.75 20.37
N VAL A 115 -1.62 -4.65 20.00
CA VAL A 115 -1.00 -3.57 19.24
C VAL A 115 0.22 -3.01 19.99
N HIS A 116 0.24 -3.05 21.32
CA HIS A 116 1.41 -2.65 22.11
C HIS A 116 2.65 -3.50 21.79
N SER A 117 2.52 -4.82 21.67
CA SER A 117 3.64 -5.70 21.28
C SER A 117 4.16 -5.41 19.86
N LEU A 118 3.28 -4.98 18.96
CA LEU A 118 3.70 -4.51 17.64
C LEU A 118 4.43 -3.15 17.74
N TYR A 119 3.97 -2.24 18.59
CA TYR A 119 4.67 -0.97 18.81
C TYR A 119 6.07 -1.16 19.39
N GLU A 120 6.27 -2.10 20.30
CA GLU A 120 7.61 -2.40 20.82
C GLU A 120 8.62 -2.74 19.72
N ILE A 121 8.21 -3.49 18.69
CA ILE A 121 9.10 -3.82 17.57
C ILE A 121 9.19 -2.68 16.54
N ILE A 122 8.16 -1.84 16.41
CA ILE A 122 8.24 -0.60 15.62
C ILE A 122 9.28 0.34 16.26
N ASP A 123 9.21 0.55 17.57
CA ASP A 123 10.07 1.45 18.32
C ASP A 123 11.53 0.98 18.34
N LYS A 124 11.76 -0.34 18.31
CA LYS A 124 13.10 -0.94 18.09
C LYS A 124 13.64 -0.74 16.66
N GLY A 125 12.85 -0.15 15.76
CA GLY A 125 13.22 0.02 14.35
C GLY A 125 13.22 -1.28 13.56
N GLU A 126 12.55 -2.32 14.08
CA GLU A 126 12.51 -3.64 13.45
C GLU A 126 11.46 -3.72 12.33
N ILE A 127 10.42 -2.88 12.39
CA ILE A 127 9.41 -2.75 11.35
C ILE A 127 9.74 -1.51 10.51
N GLN A 128 9.86 -1.70 9.20
CA GLN A 128 10.31 -0.63 8.28
C GLN A 128 9.13 0.13 7.67
N SER A 129 8.07 -0.59 7.31
CA SER A 129 6.95 -0.10 6.51
C SER A 129 5.79 0.48 7.32
N LEU A 130 5.82 0.35 8.65
CA LEU A 130 4.84 0.92 9.57
C LEU A 130 5.52 1.77 10.63
N VAL A 131 5.02 2.99 10.83
CA VAL A 131 5.42 3.86 11.94
C VAL A 131 4.36 3.89 13.03
N THR A 132 3.09 3.74 12.67
CA THR A 132 1.99 3.68 13.64
C THR A 132 0.78 3.00 13.04
N LEU A 133 -0.03 2.31 13.85
CA LEU A 133 -1.36 1.86 13.46
C LEU A 133 -2.47 2.86 13.82
N GLU A 134 -2.14 3.89 14.59
CA GLU A 134 -3.08 4.92 15.01
C GLU A 134 -3.54 5.80 13.84
N PHE A 135 -4.71 6.40 14.05
CA PHE A 135 -5.25 7.43 13.17
C PHE A 135 -4.42 8.70 13.28
N GLU A 136 -3.49 8.89 12.37
CA GLU A 136 -2.84 10.19 12.26
C GLU A 136 -3.86 11.23 11.79
N ARG A 137 -4.22 12.17 12.68
CA ARG A 137 -5.23 13.21 12.44
C ARG A 137 -4.97 14.06 11.18
N ASN A 138 -3.72 14.08 10.71
CA ASN A 138 -3.26 14.90 9.57
C ASN A 138 -2.88 14.08 8.32
N ILE A 139 -2.95 12.75 8.39
CA ILE A 139 -2.73 11.85 7.23
C ILE A 139 -4.09 11.29 6.84
N GLU A 140 -4.29 11.08 5.54
CA GLU A 140 -5.51 10.41 5.06
C GLU A 140 -5.77 9.16 5.92
N ARG A 141 -6.97 9.01 6.47
CA ARG A 141 -7.31 7.85 7.32
C ARG A 141 -7.27 6.57 6.49
N ARG A 142 -6.08 5.97 6.39
CA ARG A 142 -5.77 4.76 5.61
C ARG A 142 -6.20 3.52 6.38
N SER A 143 -7.22 2.85 5.86
CA SER A 143 -7.69 1.59 6.42
C SER A 143 -6.85 0.40 5.95
N VAL A 144 -6.06 0.52 4.87
CA VAL A 144 -5.25 -0.58 4.34
C VAL A 144 -3.85 -0.06 4.04
N ARG A 145 -2.84 -0.80 4.50
CA ARG A 145 -1.43 -0.49 4.27
C ARG A 145 -0.71 -1.71 3.78
N ARG A 146 0.02 -1.56 2.68
CA ARG A 146 0.96 -2.58 2.22
C ARG A 146 2.20 -2.55 3.10
N ILE A 147 2.63 -3.72 3.54
CA ILE A 147 3.84 -3.90 4.34
C ILE A 147 4.82 -4.78 3.57
N ILE A 148 6.11 -4.63 3.87
CA ILE A 148 7.16 -5.45 3.26
C ILE A 148 7.16 -6.87 3.86
N GLU A 149 7.73 -7.82 3.13
CA GLU A 149 7.70 -9.24 3.49
C GLU A 149 8.39 -9.51 4.84
N ASN A 150 9.48 -8.79 5.12
CA ASN A 150 10.20 -8.94 6.38
C ASN A 150 9.36 -8.51 7.59
N ASP A 151 8.62 -7.41 7.47
CA ASP A 151 7.72 -6.92 8.53
C ASP A 151 6.58 -7.91 8.78
N ALA A 152 6.01 -8.46 7.70
CA ALA A 152 4.99 -9.50 7.79
C ALA A 152 5.49 -10.76 8.53
N LYS A 153 6.75 -11.17 8.30
CA LYS A 153 7.37 -12.30 9.04
C LYS A 153 7.48 -12.01 10.53
N LYS A 154 7.87 -10.78 10.90
CA LYS A 154 7.94 -10.36 12.30
C LYS A 154 6.57 -10.38 12.98
N MET A 155 5.54 -9.86 12.30
CA MET A 155 4.16 -9.92 12.81
C MET A 155 3.65 -11.35 12.97
N LEU A 156 3.93 -12.24 12.02
CA LEU A 156 3.62 -13.66 12.13
C LEU A 156 4.31 -14.31 13.34
N ASN A 157 5.59 -14.00 13.56
CA ASN A 157 6.34 -14.54 14.70
C ASN A 157 5.74 -14.11 16.05
N LEU A 158 5.25 -12.86 16.15
CA LEU A 158 4.54 -12.39 17.33
C LEU A 158 3.23 -13.18 17.55
N LEU A 159 2.44 -13.42 16.51
CA LEU A 159 1.22 -14.24 16.61
C LEU A 159 1.51 -15.67 17.05
N LEU A 160 2.55 -16.30 16.50
CA LEU A 160 2.96 -17.65 16.88
C LEU A 160 3.42 -17.73 18.35
N ARG A 161 4.16 -16.71 18.81
CA ARG A 161 4.60 -16.59 20.21
C ARG A 161 3.42 -16.53 21.17
N ASP A 162 2.40 -15.73 20.84
CA ASP A 162 1.30 -15.43 21.76
C ASP A 162 0.10 -16.37 21.62
N PHE A 163 0.10 -17.25 20.61
CA PHE A 163 -1.00 -18.15 20.27
C PHE A 163 -1.62 -18.87 21.47
N ARG A 164 -0.80 -19.52 22.31
CA ARG A 164 -1.31 -20.28 23.47
C ARG A 164 -2.01 -19.41 24.51
N LYS A 165 -1.66 -18.12 24.58
CA LYS A 165 -2.18 -17.15 25.56
C LYS A 165 -3.34 -16.34 25.00
N ARG A 166 -3.38 -16.11 23.68
CA ARG A 166 -4.30 -15.17 23.02
C ARG A 166 -5.00 -15.82 21.84
N GLN A 167 -5.81 -16.83 22.15
CA GLN A 167 -6.71 -17.49 21.21
C GLN A 167 -8.11 -17.60 21.82
N GLN A 168 -9.12 -17.62 20.98
CA GLN A 168 -10.50 -17.92 21.39
C GLN A 168 -10.65 -19.41 21.69
N LYS A 169 -11.63 -19.75 22.53
CA LYS A 169 -11.95 -21.16 22.83
C LYS A 169 -12.72 -21.83 21.71
N GLU A 170 -13.58 -21.07 21.05
CA GLU A 170 -14.44 -21.55 19.98
C GLU A 170 -13.79 -21.29 18.62
N LYS A 171 -14.09 -22.19 17.68
CA LYS A 171 -13.61 -22.08 16.31
C LYS A 171 -14.47 -21.12 15.51
N ILE A 172 -13.85 -20.27 14.69
CA ILE A 172 -14.57 -19.45 13.72
C ILE A 172 -15.17 -20.35 12.63
N ALA A 173 -16.48 -20.28 12.45
CA ALA A 173 -17.19 -20.97 11.39
C ALA A 173 -17.00 -20.26 10.04
N PHE A 174 -15.90 -20.55 9.34
CA PHE A 174 -15.58 -19.92 8.06
C PHE A 174 -16.60 -20.29 6.96
N LYS A 175 -17.32 -19.29 6.46
CA LYS A 175 -18.37 -19.40 5.43
C LYS A 175 -18.10 -18.36 4.33
N PRO A 176 -17.17 -18.65 3.39
CA PRO A 176 -16.68 -17.69 2.41
C PRO A 176 -17.80 -17.00 1.63
N TYR A 177 -17.71 -15.69 1.54
CA TYR A 177 -18.50 -14.87 0.65
C TYR A 177 -18.13 -15.19 -0.80
N LYS A 178 -19.15 -15.39 -1.62
CA LYS A 178 -18.99 -15.58 -3.06
C LYS A 178 -19.54 -14.33 -3.74
N PRO A 179 -18.69 -13.47 -4.34
CA PRO A 179 -19.16 -12.30 -5.04
C PRO A 179 -20.07 -12.69 -6.21
N PRO A 180 -21.00 -11.83 -6.62
CA PRO A 180 -21.77 -12.03 -7.84
C PRO A 180 -20.85 -12.26 -9.06
N LYS A 181 -21.32 -13.03 -10.06
CA LYS A 181 -20.52 -13.36 -11.25
C LYS A 181 -19.98 -12.14 -12.02
N LYS A 182 -20.59 -10.96 -11.85
CA LYS A 182 -20.21 -9.71 -12.53
C LYS A 182 -19.85 -8.63 -11.51
N VAL A 183 -18.69 -8.75 -10.87
CA VAL A 183 -18.09 -7.65 -10.10
C VAL A 183 -17.02 -6.94 -10.91
N ALA A 184 -16.89 -5.63 -10.72
CA ALA A 184 -15.89 -4.85 -11.43
C ALA A 184 -14.56 -4.87 -10.66
N LEU A 185 -13.48 -5.30 -11.31
CA LEU A 185 -12.13 -5.21 -10.72
C LEU A 185 -11.80 -3.78 -10.33
N LEU A 186 -11.13 -3.61 -9.20
CA LEU A 186 -10.88 -2.30 -8.62
C LEU A 186 -9.97 -1.43 -9.50
N LYS A 187 -9.06 -2.03 -10.27
CA LYS A 187 -8.25 -1.33 -11.28
C LYS A 187 -9.11 -0.59 -12.32
N ASN A 188 -10.27 -1.15 -12.68
CA ASN A 188 -11.22 -0.55 -13.63
C ASN A 188 -12.05 0.58 -13.00
N LYS A 189 -11.90 0.80 -11.68
CA LYS A 189 -12.51 1.91 -10.95
C LYS A 189 -11.54 3.07 -10.73
N ILE A 190 -10.34 3.05 -11.31
CA ILE A 190 -9.48 4.24 -11.38
C ILE A 190 -10.09 5.24 -12.37
N TYR A 191 -10.10 6.52 -12.01
CA TYR A 191 -10.66 7.61 -12.81
C TYR A 191 -9.93 8.93 -12.51
N ARG A 192 -10.15 9.94 -13.37
CA ARG A 192 -9.56 11.29 -13.23
C ARG A 192 -8.02 11.28 -13.20
N VAL A 193 -7.42 10.35 -13.94
CA VAL A 193 -5.98 10.28 -14.15
C VAL A 193 -5.52 11.57 -14.83
N GLY A 194 -4.48 12.20 -14.28
CA GLY A 194 -4.01 13.51 -14.72
C GLY A 194 -4.65 14.70 -14.01
N GLU A 195 -5.68 14.49 -13.19
CA GLU A 195 -6.31 15.52 -12.36
C GLU A 195 -6.06 15.29 -10.88
N ILE A 196 -6.11 14.03 -10.43
CA ILE A 196 -5.93 13.64 -9.02
C ILE A 196 -4.66 12.78 -8.87
N GLU A 197 -3.83 13.11 -7.89
CA GLU A 197 -2.54 12.45 -7.67
C GLU A 197 -2.70 10.98 -7.29
N ASN A 198 -3.67 10.68 -6.41
CA ASN A 198 -3.99 9.31 -6.02
C ASN A 198 -4.40 8.41 -7.20
N ALA A 199 -4.90 8.98 -8.32
CA ALA A 199 -5.21 8.20 -9.52
C ALA A 199 -3.94 7.65 -10.19
N VAL A 200 -2.91 8.48 -10.40
CA VAL A 200 -1.63 8.01 -10.99
C VAL A 200 -0.87 7.12 -10.01
N LYS A 201 -0.92 7.43 -8.70
CA LYS A 201 -0.35 6.56 -7.66
C LYS A 201 -1.00 5.17 -7.68
N ALA A 202 -2.32 5.08 -7.85
CA ALA A 202 -3.02 3.79 -7.94
C ALA A 202 -2.55 2.96 -9.14
N ILE A 203 -2.31 3.60 -10.29
CA ILE A 203 -1.76 2.92 -11.47
C ILE A 203 -0.35 2.39 -11.16
N ILE A 204 0.53 3.21 -10.60
CA ILE A 204 1.89 2.79 -10.23
C ILE A 204 1.86 1.61 -9.27
N MET A 205 0.99 1.65 -8.25
CA MET A 205 0.82 0.56 -7.30
C MET A 205 0.36 -0.73 -7.97
N HIS A 206 -0.52 -0.64 -8.98
CA HIS A 206 -0.92 -1.77 -9.79
C HIS A 206 0.24 -2.31 -10.64
N GLU A 207 0.94 -1.45 -11.37
CA GLU A 207 2.07 -1.79 -12.23
C GLU A 207 3.24 -2.42 -11.46
N LEU A 208 3.49 -1.99 -10.22
CA LEU A 208 4.53 -2.57 -9.36
C LEU A 208 4.15 -3.97 -8.86
N ALA A 209 2.85 -4.26 -8.71
CA ALA A 209 2.35 -5.57 -8.30
C ALA A 209 2.36 -6.62 -9.42
N GLU A 210 2.22 -6.19 -10.68
CA GLU A 210 2.25 -7.09 -11.84
C GLU A 210 3.61 -7.78 -12.00
N LYS A 211 3.68 -9.02 -12.48
CA LYS A 211 4.98 -9.72 -12.63
C LYS A 211 5.93 -8.94 -13.54
N GLU A 212 5.39 -8.47 -14.66
CA GLU A 212 6.07 -7.60 -15.61
C GLU A 212 5.20 -6.39 -15.90
N SER A 213 5.81 -5.23 -15.98
CA SER A 213 5.13 -4.00 -16.33
C SER A 213 6.10 -3.03 -17.00
N ILE A 214 5.56 -2.17 -17.87
CA ILE A 214 6.37 -1.16 -18.57
C ILE A 214 6.98 -0.21 -17.56
N PHE A 215 6.19 0.18 -16.54
CA PHE A 215 6.68 1.05 -15.49
C PHE A 215 7.90 0.44 -14.77
N LYS A 216 7.84 -0.85 -14.39
CA LYS A 216 8.97 -1.53 -13.74
C LYS A 216 10.23 -1.55 -14.59
N LYS A 217 10.09 -1.81 -15.89
CA LYS A 217 11.21 -1.77 -16.85
C LYS A 217 11.84 -0.38 -16.89
N GLN A 218 11.02 0.67 -16.94
CA GLN A 218 11.52 2.04 -16.97
C GLN A 218 12.27 2.43 -15.70
N VAL A 219 11.82 1.97 -14.53
CA VAL A 219 12.47 2.25 -13.25
C VAL A 219 13.54 1.23 -12.86
N SER A 220 13.81 0.20 -13.67
CA SER A 220 14.77 -0.88 -13.39
C SER A 220 14.45 -1.66 -12.10
N LEU A 221 13.17 -2.00 -11.91
CA LEU A 221 12.68 -2.80 -10.79
C LEU A 221 12.05 -4.12 -11.26
N GLU A 222 12.55 -4.70 -12.35
CA GLU A 222 12.08 -5.97 -12.88
C GLU A 222 12.27 -7.13 -11.89
N GLY A 223 11.46 -8.17 -12.05
CA GLY A 223 11.50 -9.38 -11.21
C GLY A 223 10.80 -9.19 -9.86
N LYS A 224 11.34 -9.84 -8.81
CA LYS A 224 10.79 -9.76 -7.44
C LYS A 224 11.07 -8.37 -6.87
N CYS A 225 10.04 -7.54 -6.85
CA CYS A 225 10.05 -6.19 -6.29
C CYS A 225 9.15 -6.13 -5.05
N GLU A 226 9.68 -5.59 -3.96
CA GLU A 226 8.93 -5.21 -2.78
C GLU A 226 8.69 -3.70 -2.79
N PHE A 227 7.56 -3.28 -2.25
CA PHE A 227 7.19 -1.87 -2.25
C PHE A 227 6.10 -1.59 -1.22
N ALA A 228 6.07 -0.33 -0.78
CA ALA A 228 5.05 0.23 0.10
C ALA A 228 4.74 1.66 -0.34
N ASN A 229 3.50 2.09 -0.17
CA ASN A 229 3.07 3.45 -0.49
C ASN A 229 2.85 4.29 0.76
N GLU A 230 3.02 5.60 0.60
CA GLU A 230 3.07 6.57 1.71
C GLU A 230 4.06 6.07 2.79
N PHE A 231 5.27 5.73 2.35
CA PHE A 231 6.32 5.16 3.19
C PHE A 231 6.98 6.27 4.01
N PHE A 232 6.97 6.15 5.33
CA PHE A 232 7.54 7.17 6.20
C PHE A 232 9.06 7.19 6.15
N VAL A 233 9.60 8.36 5.83
CA VAL A 233 11.05 8.56 5.72
C VAL A 233 11.72 8.37 7.08
N ALA A 234 11.13 8.95 8.12
CA ALA A 234 11.53 8.78 9.52
C ALA A 234 10.30 8.78 10.44
N PRO A 235 10.34 8.10 11.60
CA PRO A 235 9.21 8.05 12.54
C PRO A 235 8.78 9.44 13.04
N THR A 236 9.74 10.36 13.17
CA THR A 236 9.53 11.69 13.78
C THR A 236 9.15 12.78 12.77
N THR A 237 9.48 12.64 11.49
CA THR A 237 9.33 13.73 10.51
C THR A 237 7.93 13.83 9.92
N ARG A 238 7.06 12.82 10.14
CA ARG A 238 5.71 12.69 9.56
C ARG A 238 5.67 12.96 8.04
N LYS A 239 6.79 12.80 7.34
CA LYS A 239 6.91 12.93 5.90
C LYS A 239 6.90 11.53 5.29
N ALA A 240 6.01 11.34 4.33
CA ALA A 240 5.90 10.11 3.58
C ALA A 240 6.44 10.31 2.15
N ILE A 241 7.15 9.29 1.66
CA ILE A 241 7.44 9.09 0.25
C ILE A 241 6.18 8.50 -0.38
N ASP A 242 5.79 9.00 -1.55
CA ASP A 242 4.62 8.48 -2.26
C ASP A 242 4.69 6.96 -2.47
N VAL A 243 5.80 6.46 -3.01
CA VAL A 243 6.10 5.01 -3.10
C VAL A 243 7.59 4.76 -2.85
N PHE A 244 7.88 3.86 -1.90
CA PHE A 244 9.21 3.27 -1.73
C PHE A 244 9.18 1.86 -2.28
N ALA A 245 10.10 1.54 -3.19
CA ALA A 245 10.18 0.23 -3.83
C ALA A 245 11.63 -0.25 -3.90
N PHE A 246 11.85 -1.55 -3.90
CA PHE A 246 13.18 -2.12 -4.00
C PHE A 246 13.17 -3.53 -4.57
N ASN A 247 14.32 -3.93 -5.10
CA ASN A 247 14.63 -5.32 -5.45
C ASN A 247 15.99 -5.70 -4.82
N LYS A 248 16.60 -6.78 -5.32
CA LYS A 248 17.91 -7.24 -4.84
C LYS A 248 19.06 -6.26 -5.14
N GLU A 249 18.92 -5.38 -6.13
CA GLU A 249 19.99 -4.53 -6.65
C GLU A 249 19.78 -3.05 -6.35
N LYS A 250 18.52 -2.61 -6.20
CA LYS A 250 18.19 -1.19 -6.14
C LYS A 250 17.11 -0.85 -5.12
N TYR A 251 17.23 0.35 -4.55
CA TYR A 251 16.14 1.08 -3.89
C TYR A 251 15.64 2.18 -4.81
N ALA A 252 14.33 2.40 -4.85
CA ALA A 252 13.68 3.44 -5.62
C ALA A 252 12.78 4.30 -4.73
N ILE A 253 13.07 5.59 -4.69
CA ILE A 253 12.25 6.62 -4.05
C ILE A 253 11.43 7.27 -5.16
N ILE A 254 10.12 7.02 -5.19
CA ILE A 254 9.24 7.44 -6.27
C ILE A 254 8.31 8.56 -5.76
N GLU A 255 8.30 9.70 -6.44
CA GLU A 255 7.45 10.86 -6.13
C GLU A 255 6.62 11.29 -7.33
N CYS A 256 5.31 11.49 -7.11
CA CYS A 256 4.33 11.76 -8.16
C CYS A 256 3.82 13.19 -8.10
N LYS A 257 3.54 13.81 -9.26
CA LYS A 257 2.85 15.10 -9.36
C LYS A 257 1.85 15.11 -10.51
N THR A 258 0.66 15.69 -10.29
CA THR A 258 -0.41 15.72 -11.31
C THR A 258 -0.13 16.64 -12.50
N LYS A 259 0.79 17.60 -12.34
CA LYS A 259 1.09 18.64 -13.33
C LYS A 259 2.56 18.61 -13.71
N THR A 260 3.29 19.65 -13.32
CA THR A 260 4.70 19.86 -13.64
C THR A 260 5.53 19.57 -12.41
N MET A 261 6.53 18.70 -12.55
CA MET A 261 7.55 18.53 -11.52
C MET A 261 8.49 19.73 -11.54
N LYS A 262 8.63 20.40 -10.39
CA LYS A 262 9.52 21.55 -10.18
C LYS A 262 10.76 21.14 -9.39
N VAL A 263 11.72 22.05 -9.29
CA VAL A 263 13.00 21.82 -8.60
C VAL A 263 12.80 21.48 -7.12
N GLU A 264 11.78 22.06 -6.47
CA GLU A 264 11.45 21.77 -5.08
C GLU A 264 11.10 20.30 -4.87
N GLY A 265 10.37 19.70 -5.82
CA GLY A 265 10.06 18.27 -5.80
C GLY A 265 11.31 17.42 -5.91
N LEU A 266 12.21 17.71 -6.85
CA LEU A 266 13.49 17.01 -6.98
C LEU A 266 14.33 17.11 -5.69
N LYS A 267 14.48 18.32 -5.13
CA LYS A 267 15.23 18.54 -3.88
C LYS A 267 14.63 17.75 -2.72
N GLN A 268 13.30 17.74 -2.60
CA GLN A 268 12.60 16.97 -1.59
C GLN A 268 12.85 15.47 -1.74
N THR A 269 12.81 14.92 -2.96
CA THR A 269 13.03 13.49 -3.19
C THR A 269 14.49 13.09 -2.95
N LEU A 270 15.46 13.92 -3.32
CA LEU A 270 16.87 13.71 -2.98
C LEU A 270 17.08 13.70 -1.46
N TYR A 271 16.47 14.66 -0.75
CA TYR A 271 16.51 14.66 0.71
C TYR A 271 15.89 13.40 1.33
N TYR A 272 14.81 12.87 0.75
CA TYR A 272 14.24 11.59 1.18
C TYR A 272 15.18 10.42 0.94
N GLN A 273 15.88 10.39 -0.20
CA GLN A 273 16.92 9.41 -0.49
C GLN A 273 18.02 9.43 0.58
N ASP A 274 18.52 10.62 0.93
CA ASP A 274 19.56 10.76 1.96
C ASP A 274 19.09 10.24 3.33
N LEU A 275 17.88 10.61 3.75
CA LEU A 275 17.31 10.15 5.02
C LEU A 275 17.07 8.64 5.06
N ILE A 276 16.66 8.04 3.93
CA ILE A 276 16.52 6.59 3.82
C ILE A 276 17.89 5.91 3.89
N GLY A 277 18.92 6.48 3.27
CA GLY A 277 20.30 5.98 3.35
C GLY A 277 20.87 5.96 4.78
N GLN A 278 20.32 6.75 5.70
CA GLN A 278 20.73 6.78 7.10
C GLN A 278 20.03 5.71 7.96
N ARG A 279 19.14 4.89 7.39
CA ARG A 279 18.42 3.86 8.14
C ARG A 279 19.34 2.66 8.40
N ASN A 280 19.26 2.11 9.61
CA ASN A 280 20.05 0.93 10.03
C ASN A 280 19.81 -0.33 9.18
N TRP A 281 18.64 -0.43 8.54
CA TRP A 281 18.28 -1.53 7.64
C TRP A 281 18.61 -1.26 6.18
N PHE A 282 19.12 -0.08 5.85
CA PHE A 282 19.54 0.25 4.49
C PHE A 282 20.75 -0.60 4.10
N ASP A 283 20.81 -1.00 2.84
CA ASP A 283 21.87 -1.87 2.31
C ASP A 283 22.69 -1.07 1.31
N ASP A 284 23.86 -0.62 1.74
CA ASP A 284 24.76 0.23 0.93
C ASP A 284 25.28 -0.48 -0.33
N SER A 285 25.17 -1.81 -0.41
CA SER A 285 25.51 -2.54 -1.64
C SER A 285 24.48 -2.31 -2.76
N LYS A 286 23.26 -1.89 -2.43
CA LYS A 286 22.21 -1.61 -3.40
C LYS A 286 22.25 -0.17 -3.86
N LYS A 287 22.02 0.04 -5.15
CA LYS A 287 21.98 1.38 -5.73
C LYS A 287 20.67 2.08 -5.37
N SER A 288 20.76 3.29 -4.82
CA SER A 288 19.57 4.12 -4.59
C SER A 288 19.27 4.99 -5.82
N ILE A 289 18.02 4.97 -6.27
CA ILE A 289 17.54 5.76 -7.41
C ILE A 289 16.38 6.66 -6.99
N VAL A 290 16.35 7.85 -7.57
CA VAL A 290 15.24 8.80 -7.43
C VAL A 290 14.38 8.72 -8.69
N VAL A 291 13.07 8.56 -8.54
CA VAL A 291 12.13 8.49 -9.65
C VAL A 291 11.09 9.59 -9.50
N LEU A 292 11.05 10.51 -10.46
CA LEU A 292 10.08 11.59 -10.50
C LEU A 292 9.03 11.29 -11.56
N VAL A 293 7.76 11.24 -11.19
CA VAL A 293 6.64 10.94 -12.09
C VAL A 293 5.74 12.16 -12.25
N ALA A 294 5.61 12.68 -13.48
CA ALA A 294 4.79 13.87 -13.74
C ALA A 294 4.26 13.94 -15.18
N LYS A 295 3.32 14.84 -15.49
CA LYS A 295 2.90 15.09 -16.89
C LYS A 295 3.93 15.89 -17.68
N LYS A 296 4.67 16.75 -16.97
CA LYS A 296 5.70 17.64 -17.51
C LYS A 296 6.82 17.82 -16.48
N PHE A 297 8.02 18.12 -16.95
CA PHE A 297 9.15 18.49 -16.12
C PHE A 297 9.56 19.93 -16.45
N HIS A 298 9.85 20.72 -15.41
CA HIS A 298 10.43 22.05 -15.60
C HIS A 298 11.84 21.93 -16.20
N SER A 299 12.24 22.84 -17.09
CA SER A 299 13.54 22.80 -17.77
C SER A 299 14.72 22.66 -16.79
N LYS A 300 14.72 23.45 -15.71
CA LYS A 300 15.70 23.34 -14.62
C LYS A 300 15.77 21.96 -13.95
N VAL A 301 14.65 21.22 -13.84
CA VAL A 301 14.67 19.84 -13.31
C VAL A 301 15.43 18.93 -14.28
N ILE A 302 15.13 19.04 -15.58
CA ILE A 302 15.80 18.28 -16.64
C ILE A 302 17.32 18.58 -16.65
N GLU A 303 17.68 19.86 -16.53
CA GLU A 303 19.08 20.31 -16.48
C GLU A 303 19.82 19.74 -15.26
N TYR A 304 19.26 19.89 -14.05
CA TYR A 304 19.87 19.36 -12.83
C TYR A 304 19.96 17.84 -12.84
N THR A 305 18.93 17.14 -13.34
CA THR A 305 18.98 15.69 -13.53
C THR A 305 20.14 15.30 -14.45
N ARG A 306 20.35 16.00 -15.57
CA ARG A 306 21.48 15.72 -16.47
C ARG A 306 22.83 15.92 -15.77
N GLN A 307 22.98 16.99 -14.99
CA GLN A 307 24.22 17.29 -14.26
C GLN A 307 24.50 16.23 -13.17
N LEU A 308 23.51 15.90 -12.34
CA LEU A 308 23.64 14.94 -11.25
C LEU A 308 23.86 13.49 -11.74
N ASN A 309 23.21 13.10 -12.83
CA ASN A 309 23.45 11.79 -13.43
C ASN A 309 24.86 11.68 -14.03
N LYS A 310 25.42 12.78 -14.56
CA LYS A 310 26.81 12.83 -15.08
C LYS A 310 27.85 12.62 -14.00
N THR A 311 27.65 13.20 -12.82
CA THR A 311 28.58 13.04 -11.68
C THR A 311 28.49 11.65 -11.04
N LYS A 312 27.54 10.80 -11.45
CA LYS A 312 27.23 9.49 -10.86
C LYS A 312 26.94 9.54 -9.34
N GLN A 313 26.69 10.74 -8.80
CA GLN A 313 26.36 10.94 -7.38
C GLN A 313 24.95 10.45 -7.06
N ALA A 314 24.03 10.57 -8.01
CA ALA A 314 22.67 10.02 -7.91
C ALA A 314 22.23 9.46 -9.27
N GLU A 315 21.37 8.43 -9.26
CA GLU A 315 20.63 8.01 -10.46
C GLU A 315 19.20 8.55 -10.35
N ILE A 316 18.90 9.57 -11.14
CA ILE A 316 17.59 10.21 -11.20
C ILE A 316 16.92 9.84 -12.51
N LYS A 317 15.69 9.32 -12.42
CA LYS A 317 14.83 8.98 -13.55
C LYS A 317 13.63 9.92 -13.61
N LEU A 318 13.39 10.49 -14.78
CA LEU A 318 12.22 11.31 -15.08
C LEU A 318 11.24 10.47 -15.90
N ILE A 319 10.11 10.12 -15.30
CA ILE A 319 9.05 9.34 -15.95
C ILE A 319 7.87 10.25 -16.23
N LYS A 320 7.64 10.53 -17.51
CA LYS A 320 6.43 11.22 -17.92
C LYS A 320 5.27 10.25 -17.97
N TYR A 321 4.12 10.66 -17.45
CA TYR A 321 2.88 9.92 -17.67
C TYR A 321 1.91 10.71 -18.55
N ILE A 322 1.25 10.00 -19.46
CA ILE A 322 0.26 10.54 -20.39
C ILE A 322 -1.08 9.87 -20.07
N PRO A 323 -2.05 10.59 -19.46
CA PRO A 323 -3.38 10.05 -19.25
C PRO A 323 -4.04 9.66 -20.59
N GLN A 324 -4.67 8.51 -20.63
CA GLN A 324 -5.51 8.10 -21.77
C GLN A 324 -6.76 9.00 -21.88
N GLU A 325 -7.41 9.03 -23.04
CA GLU A 325 -8.58 9.87 -23.32
C GLU A 325 -9.71 9.68 -22.29
N ASN A 326 -9.96 8.43 -21.90
CA ASN A 326 -10.98 8.08 -20.91
C ASN A 326 -10.61 8.47 -19.46
N LYS A 327 -9.38 8.96 -19.23
CA LYS A 327 -8.80 9.32 -17.92
C LYS A 327 -8.88 8.21 -16.86
N LYS A 328 -8.92 6.94 -17.28
CA LYS A 328 -8.92 5.77 -16.38
C LYS A 328 -7.54 5.13 -16.25
N TRP A 329 -6.65 5.40 -17.19
CA TRP A 329 -5.28 4.89 -17.19
C TRP A 329 -4.26 5.93 -17.68
N ALA A 330 -2.98 5.60 -17.64
CA ALA A 330 -1.90 6.39 -18.21
C ALA A 330 -0.79 5.51 -18.77
N ASP A 331 -0.18 5.98 -19.85
CA ASP A 331 1.05 5.42 -20.39
C ASP A 331 2.26 6.13 -19.76
N PHE A 332 3.35 5.40 -19.55
CA PHE A 332 4.58 5.93 -18.96
C PHE A 332 5.70 5.96 -19.99
N ILE A 333 6.47 7.04 -20.01
CA ILE A 333 7.57 7.28 -20.94
C ILE A 333 8.77 7.78 -20.14
N ASN A 334 9.94 7.18 -20.39
CA ASN A 334 11.18 7.66 -19.80
C ASN A 334 11.66 8.92 -20.54
N GLU A 335 11.62 10.07 -19.86
CA GLU A 335 12.14 11.36 -20.33
C GLU A 335 13.48 11.72 -19.65
N THR A 336 14.16 10.75 -19.03
CA THR A 336 15.48 10.98 -18.43
C THR A 336 16.47 11.41 -19.52
N PRO A 337 17.15 12.55 -19.36
CA PRO A 337 18.17 12.99 -20.31
C PRO A 337 19.24 11.92 -20.51
N LYS A 338 19.55 11.61 -21.77
CA LYS A 338 20.74 10.81 -22.11
C LYS A 338 21.99 11.58 -21.66
N ILE A 339 22.92 10.85 -21.05
CA ILE A 339 24.18 11.38 -20.47
C ILE A 339 25.13 11.81 -21.58
#